data_AF-A0A3D4NIA3-F1
#
_entry.id   AF-A0A3D4NIA3-F1
#
_cell.length_a   1.000
_cell.length_b   1.000
_cell.length_c   1.000
_cell.angle_alpha   90.00
_cell.angle_beta   90.00
_cell.angle_gamma   90.00
#
_symmetry.space_group_name_H-M   'P 1'
#
loop_
_entity.id
_entity.type
_entity.pdbx_description
1 polymer ?
#
loop_
_entity_poly.entity_id
_entity_poly.type
_entity_poly.pdbx_seq_one_letter_code
_entity_poly.pdbx_strand_id
1 'polypeptide(L)' 'MEQEAWQVLIVEDDQRLAELTREYLEANGLRVSIEGNGALAAARIIDEQPDLVILDL' A
#
# COMPACT_ATOMS: atom_id res chain seq x y z
N MET A 1 16.87 -13.65 -13.22
CA MET A 1 16.70 -12.55 -12.26
C MET A 1 15.25 -12.61 -11.83
N GLU A 2 14.98 -13.04 -10.61
CA GLU A 2 13.62 -12.89 -10.04
C GLU A 2 13.35 -11.38 -9.98
N GLN A 3 12.32 -10.92 -10.67
CA GLN A 3 11.86 -9.54 -10.50
C GLN A 3 11.27 -9.48 -9.08
N GLU A 4 11.93 -8.76 -8.18
CA GLU A 4 11.38 -8.46 -6.86
C GLU A 4 10.07 -7.68 -7.08
N ALA A 5 8.93 -8.28 -6.73
CA ALA A 5 7.65 -7.61 -6.88
C ALA A 5 7.59 -6.45 -5.88
N TRP A 6 7.50 -5.22 -6.40
CA TRP A 6 7.47 -3.98 -5.62
C TRP A 6 6.32 -4.01 -4.61
N GLN A 7 6.59 -3.53 -3.40
CA GLN A 7 5.65 -3.45 -2.31
C GLN A 7 5.10 -2.04 -2.17
N VAL A 8 3.78 -1.90 -2.22
CA VAL A 8 3.06 -0.64 -2.08
C VAL A 8 2.24 -0.67 -0.80
N LEU A 9 2.31 0.40 -0.02
CA LEU A 9 1.42 0.65 1.12
C LEU A 9 0.43 1.76 0.77
N ILE A 10 -0.86 1.47 0.85
CA ILE A 10 -1.94 2.45 0.72
C ILE A 10 -2.38 2.86 2.12
N VAL A 11 -2.42 4.16 2.39
CA VAL A 11 -2.91 4.75 3.63
C VAL A 11 -4.17 5.54 3.31
N GLU A 12 -5.33 4.99 3.69
CA GLU A 12 -6.65 5.41 3.23
C GLU A 12 -7.72 4.95 4.22
N ASP A 13 -8.57 5.85 4.72
CA ASP A 13 -9.63 5.51 5.67
C ASP A 13 -10.92 5.03 4.99
N ASP A 14 -11.15 5.38 3.72
CA ASP A 14 -12.21 4.78 2.90
C ASP A 14 -11.79 3.40 2.40
N GLN A 15 -12.24 2.36 3.10
CA GLN A 15 -11.97 0.96 2.76
C GLN A 15 -12.33 0.61 1.31
N ARG A 16 -13.41 1.16 0.77
CA ARG A 16 -13.86 0.82 -0.59
C ARG A 16 -12.89 1.40 -1.63
N LEU A 17 -12.42 2.63 -1.43
CA LEU A 17 -11.44 3.25 -2.31
C LEU A 17 -10.08 2.54 -2.22
N ALA A 18 -9.67 2.16 -1.01
CA ALA A 18 -8.45 1.41 -0.77
C ALA A 18 -8.46 0.05 -1.50
N GLU A 19 -9.57 -0.70 -1.40
CA GLU A 19 -9.73 -1.99 -2.07
C GLU A 19 -9.70 -1.87 -3.60
N LEU A 20 -10.41 -0.88 -4.17
CA LEU A 20 -10.39 -0.60 -5.62
C LEU A 20 -8.97 -0.29 -6.12
N THR A 21 -8.23 0.54 -5.37
CA THR A 21 -6.85 0.92 -5.70
C THR A 21 -5.92 -0.28 -5.59
N ARG A 22 -6.10 -1.11 -4.55
CA ARG A 22 -5.35 -2.36 -4.36
C ARG A 22 -5.54 -3.30 -5.55
N GLU A 23 -6.78 -3.60 -5.92
CA GLU A 23 -7.09 -4.51 -7.04
C GLU A 23 -6.44 -4.05 -8.35
N TYR A 24 -6.48 -2.73 -8.62
CA TYR A 24 -5.84 -2.16 -9.80
C TYR A 24 -4.32 -2.37 -9.80
N LEU A 25 -3.65 -2.08 -8.67
CA LEU A 25 -2.20 -2.20 -8.56
C LEU A 25 -1.73 -3.67 -8.56
N GLU A 26 -2.45 -4.56 -7.87
CA GLU A 26 -2.18 -6.00 -7.88
C GLU A 26 -2.33 -6.61 -9.28
N ALA A 27 -3.33 -6.16 -10.06
CA ALA A 27 -3.48 -6.57 -11.46
C ALA A 27 -2.29 -6.16 -12.35
N ASN A 28 -1.50 -5.17 -11.92
CA ASN A 28 -0.25 -4.74 -12.58
C ASN A 28 1.00 -5.46 -12.03
N GLY A 29 0.85 -6.47 -11.18
CA GLY A 29 1.95 -7.27 -10.65
C GLY A 29 2.65 -6.68 -9.42
N LEU A 30 2.03 -5.69 -8.76
CA LEU A 30 2.52 -5.11 -7.52
C LEU A 30 1.99 -5.91 -6.33
N ARG A 31 2.74 -5.93 -5.23
CA ARG A 31 2.24 -6.40 -3.93
C ARG A 31 1.73 -5.19 -3.16
N VAL A 32 0.50 -5.26 -2.67
CA VAL A 32 -0.16 -4.09 -2.09
C VAL A 32 -0.71 -4.41 -0.72
N SER A 33 -0.49 -3.50 0.23
CA SER A 33 -1.02 -3.55 1.58
C SER A 33 -1.81 -2.27 1.87
N ILE A 34 -2.78 -2.36 2.78
CA ILE A 34 -3.65 -1.23 3.16
C ILE A 34 -3.48 -0.97 4.65
N GLU A 35 -3.40 0.30 5.02
CA GLU A 35 -3.47 0.83 6.37
C GLU A 35 -4.60 1.85 6.47
N GLY A 36 -5.64 1.54 7.25
CA GLY A 36 -6.80 2.42 7.43
C GLY A 36 -6.59 3.53 8.45
N ASN A 37 -5.50 3.46 9.21
CA ASN A 37 -5.19 4.41 10.26
C ASN A 37 -3.89 5.17 9.96
N GLY A 38 -4.02 6.43 9.53
CA GLY A 38 -2.87 7.30 9.26
C GLY A 38 -1.91 7.48 10.45
N ALA A 39 -2.38 7.31 11.70
CA ALA A 39 -1.52 7.38 12.87
C ALA A 39 -0.60 6.15 13.02
N LEU A 40 -1.01 4.98 12.48
CA LEU A 40 -0.21 3.75 12.47
C LEU A 40 0.68 3.65 11.23
N ALA A 41 0.32 4.36 10.15
CA ALA A 41 1.04 4.32 8.89
C ALA A 41 2.53 4.64 9.03
N ALA A 42 2.91 5.66 9.80
CA ALA A 42 4.31 6.03 9.95
C ALA A 42 5.17 4.92 10.56
N ALA A 43 4.67 4.25 11.61
CA ALA A 43 5.37 3.12 12.22
C ALA A 43 5.51 1.95 11.23
N ARG A 44 4.42 1.68 10.50
CA ARG A 44 4.37 0.61 9.52
C ARG A 44 5.31 0.83 8.33
N ILE A 45 5.43 2.07 7.85
CA ILE A 45 6.37 2.44 6.78
C ILE A 45 7.82 2.17 7.21
N ILE A 46 8.16 2.48 8.45
CA ILE A 46 9.51 2.26 8.99
C ILE A 46 9.80 0.76 9.13
N ASP A 47 8.83 -0.01 9.62
CA ASP A 47 8.99 -1.44 9.90
C ASP A 47 8.97 -2.30 8.62
N GLU A 48 8.04 -2.00 7.69
CA GLU A 48 7.83 -2.78 6.46
C GLU A 48 8.68 -2.30 5.27
N GLN A 49 9.17 -1.05 5.31
CA GLN A 49 9.94 -0.40 4.24
C GLN A 49 9.38 -0.66 2.83
N PRO A 50 8.12 -0.25 2.54
CA PRO A 50 7.55 -0.39 1.21
C PRO A 50 8.32 0.45 0.19
N ASP A 51 8.33 0.00 -1.07
CA ASP A 51 8.95 0.72 -2.19
C ASP A 51 8.18 2.00 -2.57
N LEU A 52 6.87 2.02 -2.27
CA LEU A 52 5.98 3.15 -2.53
C LEU A 52 4.91 3.26 -1.44
N VAL A 53 4.61 4.50 -1.04
CA VAL A 53 3.48 4.81 -0.16
C VAL A 53 2.50 5.72 -0.91
N ILE A 54 1.22 5.35 -0.92
CA ILE A 54 0.11 6.17 -1.39
C ILE A 54 -0.64 6.67 -0.17
N LEU A 55 -0.75 7.99 -0.01
CA LEU A 55 -1.41 8.64 1.12
C LEU A 55 -2.58 9.46 0.60
N ASP A 56 -3.78 9.19 1.11
CA ASP A 56 -4.94 10.05 0.88
C ASP A 56 -4.99 11.24 1.86
N LEU A 57 -5.68 12.32 1.46
CA LEU A 57 -5.70 13.63 2.15
C LEU A 57 -7.02 13.95 2.85
#